data_AF-A0AAW7KWX2-F1
#
_entry.id   AF-A0AAW7KWX2-F1
#
_cell.length_a   1.000
_cell.length_b   1.000
_cell.length_c   1.000
_cell.angle_alpha   90.00
_cell.angle_beta   90.00
_cell.angle_gamma   90.00
#
_symmetry.space_group_name_H-M   'P 1'
#
loop_
_entity.id
_entity.type
_entity.pdbx_description
1 polymer ?
#
loop_
_entity_poly.entity_id
_entity_poly.type
_entity_poly.pdbx_seq_one_letter_code
_entity_poly.pdbx_strand_id
1 'polypeptide(L)'
;MSAWVFKRFKDQQLRFIALLGSGAFMLCIAGDVVNFNLPQHYYRYGTLIKHDYLVDSILFFAPGYSLLFIACVLAFNIKRRMSLIKSALFFVVVLVLSSASLSSMYLEGVGDTILAMTGVYSLVITSVGLMGLVLVVAYGGINAPKPIVWVSLGLFLAALADAIIGAFWIYGNQGQGFYPQVRYINWFVYISSQSLVIHLAKVVAVIQNRNNA
;
A
#
# COMPACT_ATOMS: atom_id res chain seq x y z
N MET A 1 -4.25 16.32 -6.99
CA MET A 1 -5.63 15.79 -6.99
C MET A 1 -6.54 16.53 -6.01
N SER A 2 -6.12 16.76 -4.77
CA SER A 2 -6.98 17.34 -3.72
C SER A 2 -7.51 18.73 -4.02
N ALA A 3 -6.69 19.64 -4.54
CA ALA A 3 -7.14 20.98 -4.93
C ALA A 3 -8.34 20.93 -5.92
N TRP A 4 -8.36 19.94 -6.83
CA TRP A 4 -9.47 19.74 -7.75
C TRP A 4 -10.75 19.30 -7.03
N VAL A 5 -10.65 18.37 -6.07
CA VAL A 5 -11.80 17.90 -5.27
C VAL A 5 -12.35 19.04 -4.43
N PHE A 6 -11.50 19.80 -3.75
CA PHE A 6 -11.91 20.92 -2.89
C PHE A 6 -12.63 22.03 -3.67
N LYS A 7 -12.17 22.33 -4.89
CA LYS A 7 -12.79 23.34 -5.78
C LYS A 7 -14.16 22.91 -6.30
N ARG A 8 -14.38 21.61 -6.58
CA ARG A 8 -15.60 21.12 -7.25
C ARG A 8 -16.65 20.53 -6.31
N PHE A 9 -16.26 20.00 -5.16
CA PHE A 9 -17.16 19.29 -4.25
C PHE A 9 -17.15 19.95 -2.87
N LYS A 10 -18.34 20.12 -2.28
CA LYS A 10 -18.52 20.58 -0.88
C LYS A 10 -18.64 19.44 0.12
N ASP A 11 -18.83 18.21 -0.35
CA ASP A 11 -18.92 16.99 0.46
C ASP A 11 -17.65 16.82 1.33
N GLN A 12 -17.84 16.73 2.64
CA GLN A 12 -16.74 16.65 3.61
C GLN A 12 -16.00 15.32 3.53
N GLN A 13 -16.70 14.21 3.28
CA GLN A 13 -16.09 12.88 3.17
C GLN A 13 -15.20 12.79 1.94
N LEU A 14 -15.64 13.30 0.79
CA LEU A 14 -14.81 13.35 -0.43
C LEU A 14 -13.55 14.20 -0.24
N ARG A 15 -13.66 15.34 0.45
CA ARG A 15 -12.51 16.18 0.79
C ARG A 15 -11.56 15.47 1.74
N PHE A 16 -12.08 14.75 2.73
CA PHE A 16 -11.26 14.01 3.68
C PHE A 16 -10.51 12.84 3.01
N ILE A 17 -11.17 12.07 2.12
CA ILE A 17 -10.51 11.06 1.29
C ILE A 17 -9.35 11.67 0.49
N ALA A 18 -9.54 12.88 -0.08
CA ALA A 18 -8.49 13.57 -0.82
C ALA A 18 -7.30 13.98 0.07
N LEU A 19 -7.56 14.46 1.29
CA LEU A 19 -6.51 14.78 2.26
C LEU A 19 -5.72 13.54 2.66
N LEU A 20 -6.41 12.46 3.02
CA LEU A 20 -5.77 11.18 3.37
C LEU A 20 -4.90 10.66 2.22
N GLY A 21 -5.40 10.68 0.99
CA GLY A 21 -4.62 10.27 -0.18
C GLY A 21 -3.40 11.16 -0.45
N SER A 22 -3.48 12.46 -0.13
CA SER A 22 -2.33 13.36 -0.27
C SER A 22 -1.30 13.14 0.83
N GLY A 23 -1.76 12.96 2.08
CA GLY A 23 -0.89 12.63 3.19
C GLY A 23 -0.18 11.29 2.96
N ALA A 24 -0.90 10.28 2.47
CA ALA A 24 -0.35 9.00 2.06
C ALA A 24 0.77 9.19 1.04
N PHE A 25 0.51 9.92 -0.05
CA PHE A 25 1.50 10.17 -1.10
C PHE A 25 2.75 10.91 -0.59
N MET A 26 2.58 11.93 0.26
CA MET A 26 3.71 12.67 0.83
C MET A 26 4.57 11.80 1.76
N LEU A 27 3.94 10.94 2.56
CA LEU A 27 4.66 10.00 3.41
C LEU A 27 5.39 8.95 2.58
N CYS A 28 4.77 8.44 1.52
CA CYS A 28 5.43 7.52 0.59
C CYS A 28 6.66 8.17 -0.06
N ILE A 29 6.60 9.43 -0.49
CA ILE A 29 7.78 10.16 -0.99
C ILE A 29 8.89 10.25 0.08
N ALA A 30 8.54 10.47 1.35
CA ALA A 30 9.55 10.49 2.42
C ALA A 30 10.19 9.10 2.63
N GLY A 31 9.40 8.03 2.55
CA GLY A 31 9.89 6.64 2.56
C GLY A 31 10.80 6.34 1.37
N ASP A 32 10.47 6.87 0.20
CA ASP A 32 11.27 6.72 -1.03
C ASP A 32 12.68 7.28 -0.87
N VAL A 33 12.85 8.41 -0.16
CA VAL A 33 14.18 9.00 0.10
C VAL A 33 15.06 8.03 0.88
N VAL A 34 14.50 7.35 1.88
CA VAL A 34 15.20 6.32 2.67
C VAL A 34 15.48 5.08 1.81
N ASN A 35 14.46 4.62 1.07
CA ASN A 35 14.54 3.44 0.22
C ASN A 35 15.59 3.60 -0.90
N PHE A 36 15.76 4.82 -1.43
CA PHE A 36 16.74 5.12 -2.47
C PHE A 36 18.20 4.92 -2.01
N ASN A 37 18.42 5.00 -0.70
CA ASN A 37 19.71 4.80 -0.04
C ASN A 37 20.85 5.66 -0.60
N LEU A 38 20.61 6.98 -0.74
CA LEU A 38 21.63 7.92 -1.21
C LEU A 38 22.93 7.86 -0.38
N PRO A 39 22.89 7.69 0.96
CA PRO A 39 24.10 7.57 1.77
C PRO A 39 24.78 6.19 1.71
N GLN A 40 24.20 5.22 0.99
CA GLN A 40 24.72 3.85 0.84
C GLN A 40 24.94 3.11 2.16
N HIS A 41 23.94 3.15 3.06
CA HIS A 41 23.95 2.33 4.27
C HIS A 41 23.71 0.85 3.97
N TYR A 42 24.41 -0.03 4.69
CA TYR A 42 24.26 -1.48 4.66
C TYR A 42 24.46 -2.03 6.07
N TYR A 43 23.80 -3.15 6.41
CA TYR A 43 23.95 -3.85 7.69
C TYR A 43 23.79 -2.92 8.91
N ARG A 44 22.73 -2.12 8.93
CA ARG A 44 22.43 -1.11 9.96
C ARG A 44 22.02 -1.72 11.30
N TYR A 45 21.28 -2.82 11.28
CA TYR A 45 20.68 -3.48 12.44
C TYR A 45 21.29 -4.86 12.72
N GLY A 46 21.94 -5.48 11.73
CA GLY A 46 22.66 -6.73 11.93
C GLY A 46 23.51 -7.12 10.71
N THR A 47 24.19 -8.26 10.79
CA THR A 47 25.11 -8.74 9.74
C THR A 47 24.48 -9.70 8.74
N LEU A 48 23.26 -10.18 9.01
CA LEU A 48 22.59 -11.19 8.18
C LEU A 48 21.96 -10.58 6.93
N ILE A 49 21.23 -9.47 7.08
CA ILE A 49 20.52 -8.81 5.99
C ILE A 49 21.28 -7.55 5.57
N LYS A 50 21.79 -7.56 4.34
CA LYS A 50 22.58 -6.47 3.76
C LYS A 50 21.82 -5.15 3.66
N HIS A 51 20.55 -5.24 3.28
CA HIS A 51 19.70 -4.08 3.02
C HIS A 51 18.68 -3.84 4.14
N ASP A 52 19.05 -4.15 5.38
CA ASP A 52 18.21 -3.99 6.56
C ASP A 52 17.83 -2.53 6.86
N TYR A 53 18.60 -1.55 6.38
CA TYR A 53 18.22 -0.13 6.43
C TYR A 53 16.86 0.15 5.76
N LEU A 54 16.39 -0.71 4.84
CA LEU A 54 15.09 -0.55 4.20
C LEU A 54 13.94 -0.58 5.20
N VAL A 55 14.11 -1.23 6.36
CA VAL A 55 13.09 -1.20 7.42
C VAL A 55 12.86 0.21 7.96
N ASP A 56 13.82 1.13 7.81
CA ASP A 56 13.62 2.53 8.20
C ASP A 56 12.56 3.22 7.33
N SER A 57 12.45 2.84 6.04
CA SER A 57 11.42 3.40 5.16
C SER A 57 10.01 3.03 5.60
N ILE A 58 9.85 1.95 6.38
CA ILE A 58 8.56 1.52 6.97
C ILE A 58 8.02 2.59 7.91
N LEU A 59 8.88 3.38 8.58
CA LEU A 59 8.45 4.47 9.45
C LEU A 59 7.64 5.54 8.72
N PHE A 60 7.79 5.63 7.39
CA PHE A 60 7.01 6.52 6.53
C PHE A 60 5.96 5.75 5.71
N PHE A 61 6.31 4.58 5.17
CA PHE A 61 5.37 3.79 4.38
C PHE A 61 4.21 3.25 5.21
N ALA A 62 4.44 2.71 6.41
CA ALA A 62 3.36 2.18 7.24
C ALA A 62 2.28 3.24 7.55
N PRO A 63 2.60 4.45 8.04
CA PRO A 63 1.58 5.48 8.22
C PRO A 63 1.00 5.94 6.88
N GLY A 64 1.80 6.07 5.81
CA GLY A 64 1.31 6.46 4.49
C GLY A 64 0.26 5.50 3.94
N TYR A 65 0.55 4.21 3.93
CA TYR A 65 -0.36 3.15 3.52
C TYR A 65 -1.55 2.99 4.47
N SER A 66 -1.39 3.28 5.77
CA SER A 66 -2.52 3.33 6.70
C SER A 66 -3.51 4.45 6.34
N LEU A 67 -3.03 5.64 5.99
CA LEU A 67 -3.88 6.74 5.50
C LEU A 67 -4.60 6.34 4.20
N LEU A 68 -3.89 5.68 3.28
CA LEU A 68 -4.48 5.17 2.03
C LEU A 68 -5.54 4.10 2.30
N PHE A 69 -5.29 3.17 3.22
CA PHE A 69 -6.27 2.16 3.64
C PHE A 69 -7.53 2.82 4.20
N ILE A 70 -7.39 3.80 5.10
CA ILE A 70 -8.53 4.55 5.65
C ILE A 70 -9.30 5.26 4.52
N ALA A 71 -8.59 5.88 3.56
CA ALA A 71 -9.23 6.50 2.40
C ALA A 71 -10.03 5.48 1.56
N CYS A 72 -9.53 4.26 1.39
CA CYS A 72 -10.22 3.17 0.71
C CYS A 72 -11.45 2.69 1.49
N VAL A 73 -11.36 2.57 2.82
CA VAL A 73 -12.50 2.21 3.68
C VAL A 73 -13.61 3.28 3.59
N LEU A 74 -13.24 4.56 3.60
CA LEU A 74 -14.19 5.65 3.42
C LEU A 74 -14.82 5.65 2.03
N ALA A 75 -14.03 5.37 0.98
CA ALA A 75 -14.54 5.22 -0.38
C ALA A 75 -15.52 4.04 -0.50
N PHE A 76 -15.20 2.90 0.11
CA PHE A 76 -16.10 1.75 0.19
C PHE A 76 -17.42 2.12 0.88
N ASN A 77 -17.34 2.83 2.01
CA ASN A 77 -18.50 3.22 2.82
C ASN A 77 -19.46 4.18 2.09
N ILE A 78 -19.02 4.90 1.06
CA ILE A 78 -19.92 5.69 0.19
C ILE A 78 -20.90 4.79 -0.57
N LYS A 79 -20.51 3.57 -0.92
CA LYS A 79 -21.35 2.63 -1.67
C LYS A 79 -22.00 1.56 -0.80
N ARG A 80 -21.29 1.07 0.20
CA ARG A 80 -21.75 -0.03 1.06
C ARG A 80 -21.23 0.16 2.47
N ARG A 81 -22.07 -0.03 3.48
CA ARG A 81 -21.61 -0.02 4.87
C ARG A 81 -20.88 -1.32 5.18
N MET A 82 -19.67 -1.23 5.73
CA MET A 82 -18.93 -2.40 6.19
C MET A 82 -19.56 -2.95 7.47
N SER A 83 -19.96 -4.23 7.48
CA SER A 83 -20.43 -4.89 8.70
C SER A 83 -19.25 -5.42 9.51
N LEU A 84 -19.41 -5.50 10.84
CA LEU A 84 -18.36 -5.99 11.74
C LEU A 84 -17.86 -7.39 11.36
N ILE A 85 -18.75 -8.30 10.97
CA ILE A 85 -18.39 -9.66 10.54
C ILE A 85 -17.51 -9.63 9.29
N LYS A 86 -17.85 -8.78 8.30
CA LYS A 86 -17.06 -8.66 7.07
C LYS A 86 -15.70 -8.02 7.34
N SER A 87 -15.65 -7.03 8.24
CA SER A 87 -14.38 -6.45 8.70
C SER A 87 -13.51 -7.50 9.40
N ALA A 88 -14.10 -8.30 10.30
CA ALA A 88 -13.37 -9.36 11.00
C ALA A 88 -12.82 -10.41 10.02
N LEU A 89 -13.65 -10.88 9.08
CA LEU A 89 -13.21 -11.81 8.04
C LEU A 89 -12.09 -11.22 7.17
N PHE A 90 -12.20 -9.94 6.79
CA PHE A 90 -11.17 -9.24 6.05
C PHE A 90 -9.83 -9.27 6.80
N PHE A 91 -9.82 -8.93 8.09
CA PHE A 91 -8.59 -8.95 8.90
C PHE A 91 -8.05 -10.37 9.15
N VAL A 92 -8.92 -11.39 9.23
CA VAL A 92 -8.47 -12.80 9.26
C VAL A 92 -7.73 -13.14 7.96
N VAL A 93 -8.27 -12.77 6.79
CA VAL A 93 -7.60 -13.01 5.50
C VAL A 93 -6.29 -12.24 5.41
N VAL A 94 -6.26 -10.97 5.83
CA VAL A 94 -5.03 -10.16 5.90
C VAL A 94 -3.98 -10.86 6.76
N LEU A 95 -4.36 -11.33 7.95
CA LEU A 95 -3.45 -11.99 8.88
C LEU A 95 -2.89 -13.28 8.27
N VAL A 96 -3.74 -14.11 7.66
CA VAL A 96 -3.31 -15.36 7.02
C VAL A 96 -2.33 -15.07 5.88
N LEU A 97 -2.67 -14.15 4.97
CA LEU A 97 -1.82 -13.83 3.83
C LEU A 97 -0.50 -13.17 4.26
N SER A 98 -0.53 -12.27 5.25
CA SER A 98 0.68 -11.61 5.76
C SER A 98 1.59 -12.61 6.46
N SER A 99 1.04 -13.48 7.30
CA SER A 99 1.80 -14.54 7.97
C SER A 99 2.39 -15.53 6.97
N ALA A 100 1.63 -15.94 5.96
CA ALA A 100 2.12 -16.83 4.90
C ALA A 100 3.22 -16.17 4.05
N SER A 101 3.07 -14.86 3.77
CA SER A 101 4.10 -14.10 3.07
C SER A 101 5.39 -14.03 3.89
N LEU A 102 5.30 -13.66 5.17
CA LEU A 102 6.46 -13.57 6.05
C LEU A 102 7.12 -14.94 6.28
N SER A 103 6.34 -16.00 6.49
CA SER A 103 6.89 -17.35 6.68
C SER A 103 7.61 -17.88 5.44
N SER A 104 7.16 -17.49 4.24
CA SER A 104 7.83 -17.89 3.00
C SER A 104 9.18 -17.20 2.77
N MET A 105 9.43 -16.08 3.44
CA MET A 105 10.65 -15.27 3.29
C MET A 105 11.55 -15.30 4.52
N TYR A 106 11.06 -15.78 5.66
CA TYR A 106 11.78 -15.76 6.93
C TYR A 106 13.15 -16.43 6.81
N LEU A 107 14.17 -15.77 7.35
CA LEU A 107 15.49 -16.32 7.53
C LEU A 107 15.75 -16.51 9.03
N GLU A 108 16.33 -17.65 9.38
CA GLU A 108 16.73 -17.91 10.76
C GLU A 108 17.84 -16.94 11.19
N GLY A 109 17.75 -16.42 12.42
CA GLY A 109 18.72 -15.45 12.95
C GLY A 109 18.48 -14.00 12.54
N VAL A 110 17.34 -13.68 11.91
CA VAL A 110 16.92 -12.29 11.67
C VAL A 110 16.64 -11.60 13.00
N GLY A 111 17.20 -10.41 13.19
CA GLY A 111 17.00 -9.64 14.42
C GLY A 111 15.55 -9.21 14.64
N ASP A 112 15.12 -9.19 15.89
CA ASP A 112 13.73 -8.91 16.31
C ASP A 112 13.18 -7.60 15.75
N THR A 113 14.02 -6.58 15.63
CA THR A 113 13.61 -5.27 15.07
C THR A 113 13.16 -5.40 13.62
N ILE A 114 13.93 -6.10 12.79
CA ILE A 114 13.61 -6.31 11.38
C ILE A 114 12.31 -7.12 11.28
N LEU A 115 12.21 -8.22 12.03
CA LEU A 115 11.05 -9.10 12.02
C LEU A 115 9.76 -8.38 12.47
N ALA A 116 9.84 -7.57 13.53
CA ALA A 116 8.71 -6.82 14.03
C ALA A 116 8.25 -5.75 13.01
N MET A 117 9.19 -5.00 12.43
CA MET A 117 8.87 -3.95 11.47
C MET A 117 8.29 -4.52 10.17
N THR A 118 8.93 -5.54 9.58
CA THR A 118 8.42 -6.17 8.34
C THR A 118 7.12 -6.91 8.60
N GLY A 119 6.93 -7.54 9.77
CA GLY A 119 5.71 -8.22 10.14
C GLY A 119 4.51 -7.27 10.29
N VAL A 120 4.65 -6.21 11.08
CA VAL A 120 3.59 -5.19 11.24
C VAL A 120 3.27 -4.54 9.89
N TYR A 121 4.30 -4.20 9.14
CA TYR A 121 4.14 -3.56 7.84
C TYR A 121 3.45 -4.47 6.81
N SER A 122 3.76 -5.77 6.82
CA SER A 122 3.10 -6.76 5.96
C SER A 122 1.58 -6.74 6.15
N LEU A 123 1.09 -6.60 7.40
CA LEU A 123 -0.35 -6.50 7.68
C LEU A 123 -0.95 -5.24 7.05
N VAL A 124 -0.25 -4.10 7.15
CA VAL A 124 -0.70 -2.82 6.59
C VAL A 124 -0.79 -2.90 5.07
N ILE A 125 0.30 -3.31 4.40
CA ILE A 125 0.34 -3.30 2.94
C ILE A 125 -0.57 -4.37 2.33
N THR A 126 -0.70 -5.53 2.98
CA THR A 126 -1.67 -6.57 2.57
C THR A 126 -3.10 -6.06 2.67
N SER A 127 -3.42 -5.29 3.73
CA SER A 127 -4.72 -4.64 3.87
C SER A 127 -4.98 -3.67 2.71
N VAL A 128 -3.99 -2.86 2.32
CA VAL A 128 -4.11 -1.96 1.15
C VAL A 128 -4.36 -2.76 -0.13
N GLY A 129 -3.57 -3.80 -0.40
CA GLY A 129 -3.72 -4.63 -1.59
C GLY A 129 -5.10 -5.28 -1.69
N LEU A 130 -5.58 -5.89 -0.61
CA LEU A 130 -6.91 -6.52 -0.58
C LEU A 130 -8.06 -5.51 -0.69
N MET A 131 -7.87 -4.27 -0.25
CA MET A 131 -8.88 -3.22 -0.45
C MET A 131 -9.13 -2.92 -1.92
N GLY A 132 -8.17 -3.20 -2.82
CA GLY A 132 -8.42 -3.14 -4.26
C GLY A 132 -9.56 -4.07 -4.69
N LEU A 133 -9.53 -5.34 -4.27
CA LEU A 133 -10.61 -6.29 -4.57
C LEU A 133 -11.93 -5.85 -3.95
N VAL A 134 -11.89 -5.41 -2.69
CA VAL A 134 -13.08 -4.94 -1.96
C VAL A 134 -13.74 -3.74 -2.64
N LEU A 135 -12.95 -2.80 -3.16
CA LEU A 135 -13.45 -1.65 -3.92
C LEU A 135 -14.08 -2.07 -5.24
N VAL A 136 -13.46 -2.96 -6.02
CA VAL A 136 -14.06 -3.47 -7.27
C VAL A 136 -15.42 -4.11 -6.98
N VAL A 137 -15.51 -4.98 -5.97
CA VAL A 137 -16.77 -5.62 -5.56
C VAL A 137 -17.82 -4.60 -5.13
N ALA A 138 -17.43 -3.57 -4.38
CA ALA A 138 -18.36 -2.54 -3.90
C ALA A 138 -18.96 -1.69 -5.04
N TYR A 139 -18.19 -1.46 -6.09
CA TYR A 139 -18.56 -0.61 -7.22
C TYR A 139 -19.12 -1.36 -8.43
N GLY A 140 -19.48 -2.65 -8.29
CA GLY A 140 -20.18 -3.42 -9.32
C GLY A 140 -19.51 -4.73 -9.74
N GLY A 141 -18.42 -5.13 -9.09
CA GLY A 141 -17.71 -6.38 -9.39
C GLY A 141 -17.19 -6.40 -10.83
N ILE A 142 -17.61 -7.40 -11.60
CA ILE A 142 -17.26 -7.54 -13.03
C ILE A 142 -17.67 -6.30 -13.84
N ASN A 143 -18.75 -5.61 -13.42
CA ASN A 143 -19.26 -4.41 -14.07
C ASN A 143 -18.75 -3.10 -13.44
N ALA A 144 -17.71 -3.15 -12.61
CA ALA A 144 -17.17 -1.96 -11.97
C ALA A 144 -16.67 -0.94 -13.00
N PRO A 145 -16.86 0.38 -12.78
CA PRO A 145 -16.33 1.41 -13.66
C PRO A 145 -14.82 1.25 -13.84
N LYS A 146 -14.33 1.29 -15.09
CA LYS A 146 -12.90 1.17 -15.42
C LYS A 146 -11.99 2.02 -14.52
N PRO A 147 -12.32 3.28 -14.17
CA PRO A 147 -11.48 4.06 -13.26
C PRO A 147 -11.30 3.46 -11.85
N ILE A 148 -12.32 2.76 -11.30
CA ILE A 148 -12.20 2.05 -10.02
C ILE A 148 -11.29 0.84 -10.17
N VAL A 149 -11.41 0.10 -11.27
CA VAL A 149 -10.54 -1.05 -11.57
C VAL A 149 -9.08 -0.61 -11.65
N TRP A 150 -8.80 0.50 -12.33
CA TRP A 150 -7.45 1.06 -12.44
C TRP A 150 -6.87 1.49 -11.08
N VAL A 151 -7.64 2.19 -10.25
CA VAL A 151 -7.22 2.54 -8.88
C VAL A 151 -6.97 1.28 -8.05
N SER A 152 -7.84 0.28 -8.18
CA SER A 152 -7.75 -0.99 -7.44
C SER A 152 -6.53 -1.82 -7.87
N LEU A 153 -6.21 -1.82 -9.16
CA LEU A 153 -4.96 -2.38 -9.67
C LEU A 153 -3.76 -1.65 -9.06
N GLY A 154 -3.82 -0.32 -8.94
CA GLY A 154 -2.81 0.46 -8.23
C GLY A 154 -2.56 -0.02 -6.80
N LEU A 155 -3.63 -0.27 -6.03
CA LEU A 155 -3.52 -0.79 -4.66
C LEU A 155 -2.86 -2.17 -4.61
N PHE A 156 -3.20 -3.06 -5.55
CA PHE A 156 -2.55 -4.36 -5.68
C PHE A 156 -1.06 -4.22 -6.06
N LEU A 157 -0.73 -3.33 -7.00
CA LEU A 157 0.65 -3.08 -7.40
C LEU A 157 1.50 -2.50 -6.25
N ALA A 158 0.91 -1.76 -5.31
CA ALA A 158 1.62 -1.31 -4.10
C ALA A 158 2.08 -2.52 -3.28
N ALA A 159 1.15 -3.42 -2.96
CA ALA A 159 1.48 -4.65 -2.22
C ALA A 159 2.46 -5.55 -2.98
N LEU A 160 2.36 -5.61 -4.31
CA LEU A 160 3.32 -6.35 -5.14
C LEU A 160 4.71 -5.71 -5.10
N ALA A 161 4.82 -4.39 -5.15
CA ALA A 161 6.11 -3.70 -5.03
C ALA A 161 6.79 -4.04 -3.70
N ASP A 162 6.05 -3.97 -2.59
CA ASP A 162 6.60 -4.31 -1.27
C ASP A 162 6.95 -5.80 -1.15
N ALA A 163 6.15 -6.70 -1.73
CA ALA A 163 6.49 -8.12 -1.80
C ALA A 163 7.78 -8.38 -2.59
N ILE A 164 8.02 -7.63 -3.69
CA ILE A 164 9.28 -7.71 -4.45
C ILE A 164 10.46 -7.26 -3.58
N ILE A 165 10.33 -6.17 -2.82
CA ILE A 165 11.38 -5.71 -1.89
C ILE A 165 11.64 -6.78 -0.83
N GLY A 166 10.60 -7.31 -0.19
CA GLY A 166 10.73 -8.37 0.81
C GLY A 166 11.45 -9.59 0.25
N ALA A 167 10.94 -10.16 -0.84
CA ALA A 167 11.38 -11.45 -1.37
C ALA A 167 12.76 -11.41 -2.02
N PHE A 168 13.09 -10.30 -2.70
CA PHE A 168 14.30 -10.25 -3.51
C PHE A 168 15.35 -9.27 -2.98
N TRP A 169 14.98 -8.32 -2.14
CA TRP A 169 15.90 -7.30 -1.65
C TRP A 169 16.28 -7.50 -0.18
N ILE A 170 15.29 -7.75 0.69
CA ILE A 170 15.52 -7.98 2.12
C ILE A 170 15.93 -9.43 2.37
N TYR A 171 15.07 -10.39 2.03
CA TYR A 171 15.28 -11.81 2.37
C TYR A 171 15.89 -12.62 1.21
N GLY A 172 15.92 -12.05 0.01
CA GLY A 172 16.49 -12.70 -1.17
C GLY A 172 17.97 -13.03 -1.02
N ASN A 173 18.41 -14.13 -1.66
CA ASN A 173 19.81 -14.56 -1.65
C ASN A 173 20.41 -14.65 -0.23
N GLN A 174 19.69 -15.29 0.71
CA GLN A 174 20.12 -15.42 2.11
C GLN A 174 20.46 -14.08 2.76
N GLY A 175 19.62 -13.06 2.54
CA GLY A 175 19.77 -11.73 3.10
C GLY A 175 20.69 -10.78 2.32
N GLN A 176 21.34 -11.26 1.25
CA GLN A 176 22.24 -10.43 0.43
C GLN A 176 21.51 -9.61 -0.65
N GLY A 177 20.28 -10.01 -0.99
CA GLY A 177 19.46 -9.39 -2.03
C GLY A 177 19.96 -9.61 -3.46
N PHE A 178 19.15 -9.21 -4.44
CA PHE A 178 19.41 -9.31 -5.88
C PHE A 178 19.48 -7.91 -6.55
N TYR A 179 20.40 -7.08 -6.07
CA TYR A 179 20.62 -5.70 -6.54
C TYR A 179 21.62 -5.62 -7.72
N PRO A 180 21.47 -4.72 -8.72
CA PRO A 180 20.44 -3.67 -8.87
C PRO A 180 19.22 -4.04 -9.73
N GLN A 181 19.19 -5.18 -10.40
CA GLN A 181 18.18 -5.47 -11.44
C GLN A 181 16.75 -5.44 -10.88
N VAL A 182 16.55 -6.04 -9.70
CA VAL A 182 15.26 -6.08 -9.03
C VAL A 182 14.78 -4.69 -8.62
N ARG A 183 15.69 -3.78 -8.25
CA ARG A 183 15.35 -2.39 -7.92
C ARG A 183 14.63 -1.71 -9.08
N TYR A 184 15.12 -1.84 -10.31
CA TYR A 184 14.49 -1.18 -11.47
C TYR A 184 13.09 -1.72 -11.76
N ILE A 185 12.91 -3.05 -11.67
CA ILE A 185 11.60 -3.69 -11.83
C ILE A 185 10.65 -3.20 -10.75
N ASN A 186 11.11 -3.16 -9.50
CA ASN A 186 10.34 -2.68 -8.37
C ASN A 186 9.88 -1.23 -8.54
N TRP A 187 10.78 -0.32 -8.95
CA TRP A 187 10.44 1.08 -9.21
C TRP A 187 9.36 1.23 -10.29
N PHE A 188 9.40 0.41 -11.34
CA PHE A 188 8.36 0.44 -12.37
C PHE A 188 6.99 0.04 -11.80
N VAL A 189 6.92 -1.04 -11.03
CA VAL A 189 5.69 -1.52 -10.36
C VAL A 189 5.17 -0.48 -9.38
N TYR A 190 6.05 0.08 -8.55
CA TYR A 190 5.72 1.07 -7.53
C TYR A 190 5.25 2.40 -8.12
N ILE A 191 5.95 2.97 -9.11
CA ILE A 191 5.53 4.22 -9.76
C ILE A 191 4.19 4.04 -10.47
N SER A 192 3.98 2.88 -11.12
CA SER A 192 2.70 2.54 -11.72
C SER A 192 1.59 2.50 -10.67
N SER A 193 1.85 1.90 -9.51
CA SER A 193 0.93 1.94 -8.37
C SER A 193 0.60 3.37 -7.95
N GLN A 194 1.59 4.19 -7.63
CA GLN A 194 1.42 5.56 -7.14
C GLN A 194 0.64 6.43 -8.14
N SER A 195 0.93 6.27 -9.43
CA SER A 195 0.26 6.98 -10.52
C SER A 195 -1.23 6.63 -10.63
N LEU A 196 -1.63 5.42 -10.23
CA LEU A 196 -3.02 4.98 -10.24
C LEU A 196 -3.75 5.38 -8.95
N VAL A 197 -3.16 5.11 -7.78
CA VAL A 197 -3.83 5.30 -6.48
C VAL A 197 -4.05 6.77 -6.13
N ILE A 198 -3.20 7.69 -6.61
CA ILE A 198 -3.36 9.13 -6.40
C ILE A 198 -4.70 9.66 -6.92
N HIS A 199 -5.33 8.94 -7.85
CA HIS A 199 -6.60 9.29 -8.46
C HIS A 199 -7.84 8.85 -7.67
N LEU A 200 -7.70 8.08 -6.58
CA LEU A 200 -8.81 7.53 -5.79
C LEU A 200 -9.90 8.57 -5.50
N ALA A 201 -9.52 9.71 -4.90
CA ALA A 201 -10.48 10.73 -4.47
C ALA A 201 -11.28 11.32 -5.65
N LYS A 202 -10.63 11.57 -6.79
CA LYS A 202 -11.31 12.08 -8.00
C LYS A 202 -12.25 11.03 -8.58
N VAL A 203 -11.79 9.78 -8.68
CA VAL A 203 -12.58 8.68 -9.25
C VAL A 203 -13.87 8.48 -8.46
N VAL A 204 -13.76 8.42 -7.13
CA VAL A 204 -14.90 8.27 -6.23
C VAL A 204 -15.89 9.44 -6.37
N ALA A 205 -15.38 10.68 -6.39
CA ALA A 205 -16.22 11.87 -6.53
C ALA A 205 -17.00 11.93 -7.86
N VAL A 206 -16.35 11.60 -8.98
CA VAL A 206 -16.99 11.63 -10.31
C VAL A 206 -18.06 10.56 -10.43
N ILE A 207 -17.80 9.35 -9.92
CA ILE A 207 -18.76 8.24 -9.98
C ILE A 207 -19.97 8.51 -9.09
N GLN A 208 -19.78 9.12 -7.93
CA GLN A 208 -20.90 9.51 -7.07
C GLN A 208 -21.80 10.53 -7.77
N ASN A 209 -21.23 11.53 -8.42
CA ASN A 209 -22.01 12.58 -9.09
C ASN A 209 -22.82 12.06 -10.28
N ARG A 210 -22.29 11.09 -11.05
CA ARG A 210 -23.01 10.46 -12.16
C ARG A 210 -24.21 9.63 -11.75
N ASN A 211 -24.24 9.12 -10.51
CA ASN A 211 -25.36 8.34 -10.01
C ASN A 211 -26.48 9.22 -9.41
N ASN A 212 -26.21 10.51 -9.19
CA ASN A 212 -27.14 11.47 -8.61
C ASN A 212 -27.71 12.46 -9.64
N ALA A 213 -27.30 12.36 -10.90
CA ALA A 213 -27.77 13.14 -12.04
C ALA A 213 -28.58 12.26 -12.99
#